data_AF-A0A813ERQ3-F1
#
_entry.id   AF-A0A813ERQ3-F1
#
_cell.length_a   1.000
_cell.length_b   1.000
_cell.length_c   1.000
_cell.angle_alpha   90.00
_cell.angle_beta   90.00
_cell.angle_gamma   90.00
#
_symmetry.space_group_name_H-M   'P 1'
#
loop_
_entity.id
_entity.type
_entity.pdbx_description
1 polymer ?
#
loop_
_entity_poly.entity_id
_entity_poly.type
_entity_poly.pdbx_seq_one_letter_code
_entity_poly.pdbx_strand_id
1 'polypeptide(L)'
;MGLSKLARISRIARVVRLLRLVRMQEVIANITERIQSDQIHFVMQICKPLILLLFFGHVIACGWWGVGLESGESAWIDEAGYTDQGLETQYLVSLHWSLAQFSTGMGEVTSSSAGEQMYAVFVCVVSFMVSLVMTSVLTSNLTQKYIIGGAGARQLSTLKKYLKQNNVPKNLTKRVCRNAKHAISGDLTPDTVDLLGVISEPLKIEMHFEIYSRILAWHPFFHDYLTDSTGGQVMRRVCHQAMSMLLLASGDVVFSSGEEPSDPKMYIVVSGQLEYLDSYGETTVLHERMW
;
A
#
# COMPACT_ATOMS: atom_id res chain seq x y z
N MET A 1 -21.52 -50.76 5.80
CA MET A 1 -20.58 -50.18 4.79
C MET A 1 -20.98 -48.80 4.21
N GLY A 2 -22.18 -48.24 4.52
CA GLY A 2 -22.65 -46.97 3.92
C GLY A 2 -22.40 -45.68 4.74
N LEU A 3 -22.39 -45.75 6.07
CA LEU A 3 -22.27 -44.57 6.94
C LEU A 3 -20.88 -43.92 6.93
N SER A 4 -19.80 -44.71 6.82
CA SER A 4 -18.43 -44.20 6.75
C SER A 4 -18.14 -43.46 5.44
N LYS A 5 -18.73 -43.91 4.32
CA LYS A 5 -18.66 -43.22 3.02
C LYS A 5 -19.42 -41.90 3.03
N LEU A 6 -20.63 -41.87 3.61
CA LEU A 6 -21.43 -40.64 3.76
C LEU A 6 -20.75 -39.61 4.67
N ALA A 7 -20.11 -40.04 5.76
CA ALA A 7 -19.34 -39.16 6.63
C ALA A 7 -18.04 -38.62 5.97
N ARG A 8 -17.41 -39.38 5.06
CA ARG A 8 -16.30 -38.88 4.23
C ARG A 8 -16.78 -37.86 3.20
N ILE A 9 -17.92 -38.10 2.55
CA ILE A 9 -18.53 -37.17 1.58
C ILE A 9 -18.96 -35.85 2.24
N SER A 10 -19.54 -35.87 3.45
CA SER A 10 -19.92 -34.63 4.16
C SER A 10 -18.73 -33.78 4.61
N ARG A 11 -17.58 -34.42 4.88
CA ARG A 11 -16.32 -33.74 5.20
C ARG A 11 -15.70 -33.11 3.95
N ILE A 12 -15.67 -33.82 2.82
CA ILE A 12 -15.21 -33.28 1.53
C ILE A 12 -16.11 -32.12 1.06
N ALA A 13 -17.44 -32.23 1.22
CA ALA A 13 -18.37 -31.15 0.91
C ALA A 13 -18.16 -29.90 1.78
N ARG A 14 -17.64 -30.04 3.01
CA ARG A 14 -17.23 -28.91 3.85
C ARG A 14 -15.95 -28.24 3.34
N VAL A 15 -15.00 -29.01 2.81
CA VAL A 15 -13.79 -28.47 2.14
C VAL A 15 -14.15 -27.72 0.87
N VAL A 16 -15.15 -28.18 0.09
CA VAL A 16 -15.67 -27.46 -1.08
C VAL A 16 -16.23 -26.07 -0.72
N ARG A 17 -16.69 -25.85 0.54
CA ARG A 17 -17.09 -24.50 0.99
C ARG A 17 -15.92 -23.53 1.04
N LEU A 18 -14.67 -24.01 1.11
CA LEU A 18 -13.47 -23.18 1.05
C LEU A 18 -13.20 -22.63 -0.36
N LEU A 19 -13.83 -23.16 -1.43
CA LEU A 19 -13.85 -22.49 -2.73
C LEU A 19 -14.51 -21.11 -2.67
N ARG A 20 -15.32 -20.82 -1.63
CA ARG A 20 -15.81 -19.46 -1.36
C ARG A 20 -14.67 -18.48 -1.00
N LEU A 21 -13.49 -18.96 -0.59
CA LEU A 21 -12.30 -18.11 -0.42
C LEU A 21 -11.81 -17.52 -1.75
N VAL A 22 -12.11 -18.16 -2.89
CA VAL A 22 -11.85 -17.58 -4.20
C VAL A 22 -12.74 -16.35 -4.41
N ARG A 23 -14.02 -16.40 -4.01
CA ARG A 23 -14.91 -15.23 -4.03
C ARG A 23 -14.48 -14.12 -3.06
N MET A 24 -13.78 -14.46 -1.98
CA MET A 24 -13.17 -13.46 -1.09
C MET A 24 -12.10 -12.63 -1.79
N GLN A 25 -11.51 -13.09 -2.91
CA GLN A 25 -10.51 -12.30 -3.64
C GLN A 25 -11.13 -11.01 -4.21
N GLU A 26 -12.35 -11.06 -4.74
CA GLU A 26 -13.08 -9.88 -5.23
C GLU A 26 -13.44 -8.93 -4.09
N VAL A 27 -13.88 -9.47 -2.95
CA VAL A 27 -14.19 -8.66 -1.76
C VAL A 27 -12.93 -7.97 -1.23
N ILE A 28 -11.81 -8.70 -1.17
CA ILE A 28 -10.52 -8.14 -0.77
C ILE A 28 -10.06 -7.07 -1.77
N ALA A 29 -10.25 -7.27 -3.08
CA ALA A 29 -9.93 -6.27 -4.09
C ALA A 29 -10.73 -4.98 -3.88
N ASN A 30 -12.06 -5.09 -3.74
CA ASN A 30 -12.93 -3.94 -3.49
C ASN A 30 -12.64 -3.23 -2.16
N ILE A 31 -12.26 -3.97 -1.12
CA ILE A 31 -11.82 -3.39 0.16
C ILE A 31 -10.48 -2.68 -0.02
N THR A 32 -9.55 -3.28 -0.77
CA THR A 32 -8.23 -2.69 -1.05
C THR A 32 -8.36 -1.38 -1.83
N GLU A 33 -9.28 -1.31 -2.78
CA GLU A 33 -9.59 -0.07 -3.53
C GLU A 33 -10.18 1.04 -2.64
N ARG A 34 -10.92 0.69 -1.58
CA ARG A 34 -11.43 1.66 -0.61
C ARG A 34 -10.37 2.13 0.39
N ILE A 35 -9.27 1.39 0.52
CA ILE A 35 -8.18 1.72 1.45
C ILE A 35 -7.19 2.65 0.74
N GLN A 36 -7.28 3.94 1.05
CA GLN A 36 -6.34 4.95 0.55
C GLN A 36 -5.03 5.03 1.36
N SER A 37 -4.85 4.18 2.38
CA SER A 37 -3.68 4.24 3.26
C SER A 37 -2.64 3.18 2.91
N ASP A 38 -1.44 3.65 2.55
CA ASP A 38 -0.26 2.81 2.26
C ASP A 38 0.15 1.88 3.43
N GLN A 39 -0.16 2.29 4.66
CA GLN A 39 0.14 1.51 5.87
C GLN A 39 -0.77 0.28 5.98
N ILE A 40 -2.07 0.44 5.74
CA ILE A 40 -3.03 -0.67 5.79
C ILE A 40 -2.75 -1.64 4.65
N HIS A 41 -2.44 -1.13 3.45
CA HIS A 41 -2.04 -1.98 2.32
C HIS A 41 -0.81 -2.85 2.66
N PHE A 42 0.19 -2.28 3.34
CA PHE A 42 1.37 -3.03 3.80
C PHE A 42 1.03 -4.14 4.80
N VAL A 43 0.21 -3.82 5.81
CA VAL A 43 -0.20 -4.79 6.82
C VAL A 43 -0.97 -5.95 6.16
N MET A 44 -1.87 -5.65 5.23
CA MET A 44 -2.61 -6.69 4.49
C MET A 44 -1.69 -7.61 3.67
N GLN A 45 -0.63 -7.06 3.06
CA GLN A 45 0.35 -7.85 2.31
C GLN A 45 1.14 -8.83 3.20
N ILE A 46 1.29 -8.54 4.50
CA ILE A 46 1.97 -9.43 5.47
C ILE A 46 0.97 -10.42 6.09
N CYS A 47 -0.23 -9.97 6.45
CA CYS A 47 -1.22 -10.82 7.12
C CYS A 47 -1.76 -11.91 6.18
N LYS A 48 -1.95 -11.62 4.89
CA LYS A 48 -2.46 -12.58 3.90
C LYS A 48 -1.62 -13.86 3.79
N PRO A 49 -0.28 -13.80 3.59
CA PRO A 49 0.56 -15.01 3.55
C PRO A 49 0.60 -15.74 4.89
N LEU A 50 0.54 -15.03 6.03
CA LEU A 50 0.49 -15.66 7.36
C LEU A 50 -0.78 -16.51 7.56
N ILE A 51 -1.94 -16.00 7.17
CA ILE A 51 -3.21 -16.75 7.22
C ILE A 51 -3.15 -17.97 6.29
N LEU A 52 -2.57 -17.80 5.09
CA LEU A 52 -2.40 -18.88 4.13
C LEU A 52 -1.50 -20.00 4.68
N LEU A 53 -0.39 -19.63 5.35
CA LEU A 53 0.52 -20.55 6.02
C LEU A 53 -0.20 -21.36 7.10
N LEU A 54 -0.97 -20.71 7.99
CA LEU A 54 -1.73 -21.39 9.03
C LEU A 54 -2.79 -22.33 8.47
N PHE A 55 -3.45 -21.93 7.37
CA PHE A 55 -4.43 -22.75 6.69
C PHE A 55 -3.79 -24.02 6.09
N PHE A 56 -2.69 -23.89 5.34
CA PHE A 56 -2.00 -25.05 4.80
C PHE A 56 -1.41 -25.93 5.90
N GLY A 57 -0.86 -25.33 6.97
CA GLY A 57 -0.42 -26.04 8.17
C GLY A 57 -1.53 -26.91 8.75
N HIS A 58 -2.73 -26.35 8.97
CA HIS A 58 -3.88 -27.12 9.45
C HIS A 58 -4.25 -28.30 8.53
N VAL A 59 -4.28 -28.09 7.21
CA VAL A 59 -4.61 -29.17 6.25
C VAL A 59 -3.57 -30.27 6.29
N ILE A 60 -2.27 -29.91 6.30
CA ILE A 60 -1.16 -30.85 6.37
C ILE A 60 -1.16 -31.60 7.70
N ALA A 61 -1.45 -30.91 8.82
CA ALA A 61 -1.55 -31.50 10.15
C ALA A 61 -2.68 -32.53 10.25
N CYS A 62 -3.86 -32.21 9.72
CA CYS A 62 -4.98 -33.15 9.67
C CYS A 62 -4.66 -34.36 8.78
N GLY A 63 -3.93 -34.16 7.67
CA GLY A 63 -3.45 -35.26 6.84
C GLY A 63 -2.42 -36.13 7.56
N TRP A 64 -1.47 -35.52 8.30
CA TRP A 64 -0.46 -36.23 9.08
C TRP A 64 -1.07 -37.10 10.18
N TRP A 65 -2.03 -36.56 10.93
CA TRP A 65 -2.80 -37.33 11.90
C TRP A 65 -3.63 -38.45 11.24
N GLY A 66 -4.23 -38.15 10.07
CA GLY A 66 -5.02 -39.13 9.32
C GLY A 66 -4.21 -40.32 8.80
N VAL A 67 -3.00 -40.08 8.31
CA VAL A 67 -2.07 -41.14 7.86
C VAL A 67 -1.61 -41.98 9.06
N GLY A 68 -1.29 -41.35 10.20
CA GLY A 68 -0.93 -42.07 11.43
C GLY A 68 -2.05 -43.01 11.91
N LEU A 69 -3.32 -42.63 11.76
CA LEU A 69 -4.44 -43.49 12.13
C LEU A 69 -4.57 -44.76 11.27
N GLU A 70 -4.14 -44.71 10.00
CA GLU A 70 -4.17 -45.85 9.08
C GLU A 70 -2.95 -46.79 9.27
N SER A 71 -1.87 -46.32 9.89
CA SER A 71 -0.62 -47.07 10.12
C SER A 71 -0.62 -47.99 11.36
N GLY A 72 -1.66 -47.95 12.20
CA GLY A 72 -1.84 -48.87 13.33
C GLY A 72 -0.69 -48.82 14.37
N GLU A 73 -0.16 -49.97 14.77
CA GLU A 73 0.95 -50.11 15.75
C GLU A 73 2.29 -49.51 15.26
N SER A 74 2.39 -49.15 13.98
CA SER A 74 3.57 -48.51 13.39
C SER A 74 3.39 -47.00 13.17
N ALA A 75 2.38 -46.42 13.81
CA ALA A 75 2.06 -45.01 13.68
C ALA A 75 3.01 -44.14 14.52
N TRP A 76 3.32 -42.95 14.00
CA TRP A 76 4.07 -41.93 14.73
C TRP A 76 3.43 -41.56 16.08
N ILE A 77 2.10 -41.67 16.18
CA ILE A 77 1.32 -41.37 17.39
C ILE A 77 1.69 -42.34 18.52
N ASP A 78 1.89 -43.60 18.17
CA ASP A 78 2.19 -44.67 19.12
C ASP A 78 3.66 -44.66 19.52
N GLU A 79 4.55 -44.52 18.52
CA GLU A 79 5.99 -44.49 18.77
C GLU A 79 6.45 -43.25 19.55
N ALA A 80 5.80 -42.11 19.35
CA ALA A 80 6.06 -40.90 20.10
C ALA A 80 5.29 -40.82 21.44
N GLY A 81 4.51 -41.86 21.79
CA GLY A 81 3.82 -41.96 23.09
C GLY A 81 2.64 -41.00 23.26
N TYR A 82 2.02 -40.56 22.17
CA TYR A 82 0.87 -39.64 22.18
C TYR A 82 -0.50 -40.36 22.09
N THR A 83 -0.53 -41.69 22.04
CA THR A 83 -1.76 -42.50 21.96
C THR A 83 -2.76 -42.20 23.08
N ASP A 84 -2.27 -42.09 24.32
CA ASP A 84 -3.09 -41.84 25.52
C ASP A 84 -3.37 -40.35 25.79
N GLN A 85 -2.83 -39.46 24.96
CA GLN A 85 -2.98 -38.02 25.13
C GLN A 85 -4.29 -37.50 24.52
N GLY A 86 -4.78 -36.37 25.03
CA GLY A 86 -5.97 -35.72 24.50
C GLY A 86 -5.83 -35.31 23.03
N LEU A 87 -6.95 -35.27 22.31
CA LEU A 87 -7.00 -34.85 20.89
C LEU A 87 -6.38 -33.47 20.65
N GLU A 88 -6.44 -32.57 21.64
CA GLU A 88 -5.81 -31.25 21.58
C GLU A 88 -4.28 -31.35 21.47
N THR A 89 -3.65 -32.20 22.29
CA THR A 89 -2.20 -32.43 22.27
C THR A 89 -1.78 -33.07 20.95
N GLN A 90 -2.50 -34.10 20.48
CA GLN A 90 -2.22 -34.74 19.19
C GLN A 90 -2.33 -33.75 18.02
N TYR A 91 -3.34 -32.86 18.06
CA TYR A 91 -3.51 -31.81 17.06
C TYR A 91 -2.38 -30.78 17.11
N LEU A 92 -2.00 -30.29 18.29
CA LEU A 92 -0.92 -29.31 18.44
C LEU A 92 0.43 -29.86 17.98
N VAL A 93 0.74 -31.12 18.29
CA VAL A 93 1.95 -31.80 17.81
C VAL A 93 1.92 -31.96 16.30
N SER A 94 0.78 -32.38 15.73
CA SER A 94 0.61 -32.49 14.27
C SER A 94 0.74 -31.14 13.57
N LEU A 95 0.19 -30.08 14.17
CA LEU A 95 0.28 -28.71 13.67
C LEU A 95 1.71 -28.18 13.74
N HIS A 96 2.40 -28.41 14.85
CA HIS A 96 3.80 -28.04 15.00
C HIS A 96 4.67 -28.75 13.96
N TRP A 97 4.49 -30.06 13.76
CA TRP A 97 5.17 -30.82 12.70
C TRP A 97 4.90 -30.23 11.32
N SER A 98 3.64 -29.90 11.01
CA SER A 98 3.27 -29.32 9.71
C SER A 98 3.91 -27.94 9.47
N LEU A 99 3.98 -27.09 10.50
CA LEU A 99 4.54 -25.74 10.40
C LEU A 99 6.07 -25.80 10.25
N ALA A 100 6.73 -26.75 10.90
CA ALA A 100 8.16 -26.97 10.78
C ALA A 100 8.59 -27.27 9.32
N GLN A 101 7.72 -27.91 8.53
CA GLN A 101 8.01 -28.20 7.12
C GLN A 101 8.16 -26.95 6.25
N PHE A 102 7.54 -25.83 6.63
CA PHE A 102 7.68 -24.56 5.91
C PHE A 102 8.98 -23.83 6.23
N SER A 103 9.59 -24.11 7.39
CA SER A 103 10.85 -23.49 7.85
C SER A 103 12.06 -24.42 7.73
N THR A 104 11.94 -25.52 6.97
CA THR A 104 12.98 -26.58 6.86
C THR A 104 13.40 -27.16 8.21
N GLY A 105 12.55 -27.05 9.24
CA GLY A 105 12.83 -27.53 10.58
C GLY A 105 12.71 -29.04 10.66
N MET A 106 13.60 -29.69 11.41
CA MET A 106 13.41 -31.09 11.79
C MET A 106 12.26 -31.16 12.79
N GLY A 107 11.12 -31.71 12.37
CA GLY A 107 10.05 -32.07 13.29
C GLY A 107 10.56 -33.15 14.26
N GLU A 108 10.18 -33.02 15.53
CA GLU A 108 10.55 -33.97 16.59
C GLU A 108 9.95 -35.37 16.39
N VAL A 109 8.92 -35.47 15.54
CA VAL A 109 8.21 -36.71 15.20
C VAL A 109 8.79 -37.33 13.93
N THR A 110 9.32 -38.54 14.05
CA THR A 110 9.82 -39.36 12.95
C THR A 110 8.72 -40.16 12.28
N SER A 111 8.84 -40.38 10.97
CA SER A 111 7.96 -41.26 10.20
C SER A 111 8.47 -42.70 10.28
N SER A 112 7.61 -43.62 10.71
CA SER A 112 8.02 -44.99 11.03
C SER A 112 7.48 -45.99 10.01
N SER A 113 6.30 -45.71 9.47
CA SER A 113 5.68 -46.50 8.40
C SER A 113 6.03 -45.97 7.00
N ALA A 114 6.03 -46.85 6.00
CA ALA A 114 6.26 -46.46 4.60
C ALA A 114 5.22 -45.45 4.08
N GLY A 115 3.98 -45.51 4.58
CA GLY A 115 2.92 -44.55 4.27
C GLY A 115 3.22 -43.15 4.81
N GLU A 116 3.67 -43.06 6.06
CA GLU A 116 4.09 -41.79 6.67
C GLU A 116 5.32 -41.22 5.98
N GLN A 117 6.29 -42.05 5.60
CA GLN A 117 7.49 -41.62 4.87
C GLN A 117 7.12 -41.00 3.52
N MET A 118 6.25 -41.67 2.74
CA MET A 118 5.79 -41.15 1.45
C MET A 118 5.03 -39.83 1.60
N TYR A 119 4.17 -39.72 2.62
CA TYR A 119 3.47 -38.49 2.93
C TYR A 119 4.43 -37.37 3.35
N ALA A 120 5.40 -37.66 4.23
CA ALA A 120 6.39 -36.70 4.69
C ALA A 120 7.26 -36.16 3.54
N VAL A 121 7.71 -37.02 2.63
CA VAL A 121 8.46 -36.61 1.44
C VAL A 121 7.61 -35.72 0.53
N PHE A 122 6.35 -36.10 0.28
CA PHE A 122 5.44 -35.30 -0.52
C PHE A 122 5.19 -33.92 0.08
N VAL A 123 4.88 -33.86 1.38
CA VAL A 123 4.66 -32.61 2.12
C VAL A 123 5.93 -31.75 2.13
N CYS A 124 7.11 -32.35 2.31
CA CYS A 124 8.38 -31.63 2.27
C CYS A 124 8.57 -30.89 0.95
N VAL A 125 8.35 -31.55 -0.19
CA VAL A 125 8.45 -30.93 -1.52
C VAL A 125 7.43 -29.81 -1.70
N VAL A 126 6.16 -30.06 -1.33
CA VAL A 126 5.09 -29.06 -1.47
C VAL A 126 5.32 -27.85 -0.57
N SER A 127 5.62 -28.06 0.71
CA SER A 127 5.89 -27.00 1.68
C SER A 127 7.10 -26.17 1.28
N PHE A 128 8.17 -26.80 0.77
CA PHE A 128 9.33 -26.08 0.25
C PHE A 128 8.96 -25.17 -0.93
N MET A 129 8.20 -25.67 -1.91
CA MET A 129 7.73 -24.85 -3.03
C MET A 129 6.87 -23.67 -2.57
N VAL A 130 5.94 -23.89 -1.64
CA VAL A 130 5.07 -22.83 -1.08
C VAL A 130 5.90 -21.79 -0.33
N SER A 131 6.87 -22.20 0.49
CA SER A 131 7.77 -21.29 1.21
C SER A 131 8.63 -20.45 0.28
N LEU A 132 9.12 -21.02 -0.83
CA LEU A 132 9.86 -20.26 -1.85
C LEU A 132 8.99 -19.19 -2.51
N VAL A 133 7.78 -19.55 -2.92
CA VAL A 133 6.83 -18.59 -3.52
C VAL A 133 6.48 -17.49 -2.53
N MET A 134 6.20 -17.82 -1.28
CA MET A 134 5.86 -16.85 -0.23
C MET A 134 7.02 -15.87 0.02
N THR A 135 8.25 -16.40 0.15
CA THR A 135 9.46 -15.60 0.35
C THR A 135 9.72 -14.68 -0.84
N SER A 136 9.51 -15.16 -2.07
CA SER A 136 9.63 -14.36 -3.29
C SER A 136 8.65 -13.18 -3.30
N VAL A 137 7.37 -13.43 -3.02
CA VAL A 137 6.34 -12.38 -2.99
C VAL A 137 6.65 -11.33 -1.92
N LEU A 138 7.04 -11.76 -0.71
CA LEU A 138 7.42 -10.83 0.36
C LEU A 138 8.64 -9.98 -0.04
N THR A 139 9.67 -10.61 -0.61
CA THR A 139 10.91 -9.94 -1.03
C THR A 139 10.64 -8.93 -2.15
N SER A 140 9.83 -9.29 -3.14
CA SER A 140 9.47 -8.40 -4.25
C SER A 140 8.70 -7.17 -3.77
N ASN A 141 7.74 -7.32 -2.86
CA ASN A 141 7.01 -6.19 -2.28
C ASN A 141 7.93 -5.25 -1.48
N LEU A 142 8.83 -5.81 -0.67
CA LEU A 142 9.82 -5.02 0.08
C LEU A 142 10.77 -4.28 -0.85
N THR A 143 11.22 -4.95 -1.91
CA THR A 143 12.14 -4.39 -2.90
C THR A 143 11.46 -3.27 -3.70
N GLN A 144 10.22 -3.45 -4.14
CA GLN A 144 9.44 -2.41 -4.79
C GLN A 144 9.31 -1.18 -3.91
N LYS A 145 9.01 -1.35 -2.61
CA LYS A 145 8.98 -0.23 -1.66
C LYS A 145 10.34 0.45 -1.49
N TYR A 146 11.42 -0.31 -1.40
CA TYR A 146 12.76 0.26 -1.30
C TYR A 146 13.14 1.04 -2.58
N ILE A 147 12.75 0.54 -3.76
CA ILE A 147 12.95 1.23 -5.03
C ILE A 147 12.15 2.54 -5.07
N ILE A 148 10.86 2.52 -4.69
CA ILE A 148 10.00 3.71 -4.65
C ILE A 148 10.56 4.74 -3.66
N GLY A 149 10.91 4.32 -2.44
CA GLY A 149 11.52 5.20 -1.44
C GLY A 149 12.92 5.70 -1.81
N GLY A 150 13.65 4.94 -2.63
CA GLY A 150 14.99 5.28 -3.11
C GLY A 150 15.03 6.16 -4.37
N ALA A 151 13.93 6.27 -5.11
CA ALA A 151 13.87 7.03 -6.37
C ALA A 151 14.16 8.52 -6.16
N GLY A 152 13.55 9.14 -5.15
CA GLY A 152 13.79 10.55 -4.81
C GLY A 152 15.23 10.84 -4.39
N ALA A 153 15.85 9.92 -3.63
CA ALA A 153 17.25 10.04 -3.25
C ALA A 153 18.20 9.95 -4.47
N ARG A 154 17.86 9.08 -5.44
CA ARG A 154 18.61 8.99 -6.71
C ARG A 154 18.48 10.27 -7.53
N GLN A 155 17.27 10.81 -7.69
CA GLN A 155 17.05 12.08 -8.40
C GLN A 155 17.80 13.25 -7.75
N LEU A 156 17.78 13.37 -6.42
CA LEU A 156 18.56 14.38 -5.69
C LEU A 156 20.07 14.22 -5.89
N SER A 157 20.57 12.98 -5.97
CA SER A 157 21.98 12.71 -6.27
C SER A 157 22.35 13.15 -7.69
N THR A 158 21.50 12.87 -8.68
CA THR A 158 21.69 13.32 -10.06
C THR A 158 21.67 14.85 -10.17
N LEU A 159 20.72 15.52 -9.51
CA LEU A 159 20.66 16.97 -9.44
C LEU A 159 21.94 17.58 -8.87
N LYS A 160 22.45 17.04 -7.75
CA LYS A 160 23.73 17.48 -7.16
C LYS A 160 24.90 17.34 -8.13
N LYS A 161 24.96 16.24 -8.89
CA LYS A 161 26.00 16.02 -9.92
C LYS A 161 25.91 17.07 -11.02
N TYR A 162 24.71 17.33 -11.54
CA TYR A 162 24.46 18.35 -12.57
C TYR A 162 24.88 19.75 -12.10
N LEU A 163 24.48 20.17 -10.90
CA LEU A 163 24.84 21.47 -10.34
C LEU A 163 26.35 21.61 -10.14
N LYS A 164 27.03 20.52 -9.72
CA LYS A 164 28.49 20.49 -9.59
C LYS A 164 29.19 20.61 -10.95
N GLN A 165 28.71 19.90 -11.97
CA GLN A 165 29.27 19.95 -13.33
C GLN A 165 29.18 21.35 -13.94
N ASN A 166 28.11 22.08 -13.64
CA ASN A 166 27.89 23.46 -14.11
C ASN A 166 28.50 24.52 -13.18
N ASN A 167 29.35 24.14 -12.22
CA ASN A 167 30.01 25.05 -11.27
C ASN A 167 29.06 26.00 -10.52
N VAL A 168 27.84 25.53 -10.20
CA VAL A 168 26.85 26.33 -9.47
C VAL A 168 27.34 26.61 -8.04
N PRO A 169 27.27 27.86 -7.54
CA PRO A 169 27.71 28.21 -6.19
C PRO A 169 27.04 27.35 -5.10
N LYS A 170 27.78 27.03 -4.04
CA LYS A 170 27.32 26.15 -2.95
C LYS A 170 26.04 26.67 -2.28
N ASN A 171 25.89 27.98 -2.14
CA ASN A 171 24.70 28.60 -1.55
C ASN A 171 23.44 28.35 -2.38
N LEU A 172 23.51 28.55 -3.70
CA LEU A 172 22.40 28.26 -4.61
C LEU A 172 22.13 26.75 -4.69
N THR A 173 23.17 25.92 -4.75
CA THR A 173 23.04 24.46 -4.74
C THR A 173 22.28 23.97 -3.50
N LYS A 174 22.57 24.52 -2.31
CA LYS A 174 21.86 24.18 -1.07
C LYS A 174 20.38 24.57 -1.14
N ARG A 175 20.07 25.78 -1.64
CA ARG A 175 18.69 26.26 -1.82
C ARG A 175 17.91 25.38 -2.81
N VAL A 176 18.49 25.10 -3.97
CA VAL A 176 17.90 24.25 -5.02
C VAL A 176 17.68 22.83 -4.52
N CYS A 177 18.67 22.22 -3.84
CA CYS A 177 18.50 20.87 -3.28
C CYS A 177 17.47 20.83 -2.15
N ARG A 178 17.35 21.89 -1.35
CA ARG A 178 16.34 22.00 -0.29
C ARG A 178 14.94 22.12 -0.89
N ASN A 179 14.77 22.98 -1.89
CA ASN A 179 13.52 23.13 -2.63
C ASN A 179 13.15 21.79 -3.31
N ALA A 180 14.07 21.18 -4.07
CA ALA A 180 13.84 19.89 -4.72
C ALA A 180 13.49 18.77 -3.71
N LYS A 181 14.12 18.76 -2.53
CA LYS A 181 13.76 17.81 -1.46
C LYS A 181 12.35 18.06 -0.94
N HIS A 182 11.97 19.32 -0.73
CA HIS A 182 10.60 19.69 -0.37
C HIS A 182 9.59 19.37 -1.49
N ALA A 183 9.95 19.49 -2.76
CA ALA A 183 9.07 19.10 -3.87
C ALA A 183 8.89 17.57 -3.95
N ILE A 184 9.93 16.79 -3.60
CA ILE A 184 9.87 15.32 -3.56
C ILE A 184 9.13 14.80 -2.33
N SER A 185 9.21 15.51 -1.19
CA SER A 185 8.61 15.08 0.08
C SER A 185 7.33 15.82 0.47
N GLY A 186 6.97 16.87 -0.27
CA GLY A 186 5.86 17.76 0.00
C GLY A 186 4.60 17.32 -0.73
N ASP A 187 3.59 18.17 -0.66
CA ASP A 187 2.28 17.91 -1.27
C ASP A 187 2.42 17.68 -2.78
N LEU A 188 1.73 16.65 -3.27
CA LEU A 188 1.68 16.30 -4.68
C LEU A 188 1.07 17.46 -5.47
N THR A 189 1.77 17.94 -6.49
CA THR A 189 1.16 18.85 -7.48
C THR A 189 0.48 18.03 -8.58
N PRO A 190 -0.53 18.57 -9.27
CA PRO A 190 -1.19 17.85 -10.35
C PRO A 190 -0.20 17.36 -11.43
N ASP A 191 0.82 18.15 -11.73
CA ASP A 191 1.84 17.84 -12.74
C ASP A 191 2.77 16.68 -12.35
N THR A 192 2.84 16.31 -11.06
CA THR A 192 3.67 15.19 -10.61
C THR A 192 2.93 13.84 -10.59
N VAL A 193 1.63 13.84 -10.93
CA VAL A 193 0.80 12.63 -10.91
C VAL A 193 0.48 12.17 -12.34
N ASP A 194 1.30 11.26 -12.87
CA ASP A 194 1.16 10.69 -14.23
C ASP A 194 -0.25 10.14 -14.51
N LEU A 195 -0.93 9.60 -13.48
CA LEU A 195 -2.27 9.02 -13.62
C LEU A 195 -3.35 10.07 -13.94
N LEU A 196 -3.14 11.35 -13.58
CA LEU A 196 -4.02 12.45 -13.98
C LEU A 196 -4.01 12.66 -15.50
N GLY A 197 -2.99 12.18 -16.22
CA GLY A 197 -2.99 12.14 -17.69
C GLY A 197 -3.98 11.14 -18.28
N VAL A 198 -4.33 10.08 -17.54
CA VAL A 198 -5.12 8.93 -18.03
C VAL A 198 -6.59 9.00 -17.64
N ILE A 199 -6.93 9.69 -16.54
CA ILE A 199 -8.32 9.84 -16.11
C ILE A 199 -9.14 10.67 -17.10
N SER A 200 -10.44 10.36 -17.20
CA SER A 200 -11.35 11.04 -18.13
C SER A 200 -11.55 12.51 -17.76
N GLU A 201 -11.69 13.36 -18.78
CA GLU A 201 -11.88 14.81 -18.61
C GLU A 201 -13.02 15.21 -17.66
N PRO A 202 -14.22 14.58 -17.69
CA PRO A 202 -15.30 14.94 -16.77
C PRO A 202 -14.93 14.75 -15.28
N LEU A 203 -14.19 13.68 -14.96
CA LEU A 203 -13.73 13.41 -13.60
C LEU A 203 -12.65 14.42 -13.16
N LYS A 204 -11.81 14.92 -14.08
CA LYS A 204 -10.86 16.00 -13.76
C LYS A 204 -11.57 17.29 -13.41
N ILE A 205 -12.63 17.63 -14.14
CA ILE A 205 -13.43 18.83 -13.88
C ILE A 205 -14.07 18.74 -12.49
N GLU A 206 -14.66 17.59 -12.16
CA GLU A 206 -15.26 17.35 -10.84
C GLU A 206 -14.21 17.40 -9.71
N MET A 207 -13.07 16.74 -9.90
CA MET A 207 -11.95 16.77 -8.95
C MET A 207 -11.41 18.19 -8.73
N HIS A 208 -11.08 18.94 -9.80
CA HIS A 208 -10.60 20.32 -9.68
C HIS A 208 -11.65 21.22 -9.01
N PHE A 209 -12.93 21.03 -9.30
CA PHE A 209 -13.99 21.78 -8.63
C PHE A 209 -14.03 21.50 -7.12
N GLU A 210 -13.96 20.25 -6.69
CA GLU A 210 -13.94 19.89 -5.26
C GLU A 210 -12.69 20.42 -4.53
N ILE A 211 -11.53 20.42 -5.21
CA ILE A 211 -10.27 20.94 -4.65
C ILE A 211 -10.33 22.47 -4.49
N TYR A 212 -10.70 23.20 -5.55
CA TYR A 212 -10.50 24.66 -5.59
C TYR A 212 -11.72 25.49 -5.17
N SER A 213 -12.95 24.97 -5.27
CA SER A 213 -14.16 25.74 -4.95
C SER A 213 -14.15 26.27 -3.52
N ARG A 214 -13.71 25.46 -2.56
CA ARG A 214 -13.62 25.84 -1.14
C ARG A 214 -12.59 26.93 -0.87
N ILE A 215 -11.49 26.93 -1.63
CA ILE A 215 -10.42 27.93 -1.53
C ILE A 215 -10.92 29.25 -2.11
N LEU A 216 -11.51 29.22 -3.30
CA LEU A 216 -12.06 30.41 -3.95
C LEU A 216 -13.16 31.05 -3.11
N ALA A 217 -14.00 30.24 -2.45
CA ALA A 217 -15.05 30.73 -1.55
C ALA A 217 -14.55 31.56 -0.35
N TRP A 218 -13.24 31.63 -0.08
CA TRP A 218 -12.70 32.56 0.92
C TRP A 218 -12.81 34.03 0.49
N HIS A 219 -12.81 34.28 -0.82
CA HIS A 219 -12.97 35.62 -1.36
C HIS A 219 -14.46 35.89 -1.65
N PRO A 220 -15.04 37.01 -1.14
CA PRO A 220 -16.48 37.29 -1.25
C PRO A 220 -17.03 37.22 -2.67
N PHE A 221 -16.31 37.77 -3.64
CA PHE A 221 -16.69 37.71 -5.06
C PHE A 221 -16.94 36.28 -5.58
N PHE A 222 -16.06 35.33 -5.28
CA PHE A 222 -16.22 33.96 -5.75
C PHE A 222 -17.24 33.18 -4.91
N HIS A 223 -17.38 33.50 -3.63
CA HIS A 223 -18.41 32.91 -2.77
C HIS A 223 -19.82 33.20 -3.32
N ASP A 224 -20.10 34.47 -3.63
CA ASP A 224 -21.40 34.88 -4.16
C ASP A 224 -21.67 34.22 -5.52
N TYR A 225 -20.62 34.09 -6.35
CA TYR A 225 -20.73 33.42 -7.64
C TYR A 225 -20.91 31.90 -7.53
N LEU A 226 -20.33 31.25 -6.51
CA LEU A 226 -20.51 29.82 -6.24
C LEU A 226 -21.92 29.50 -5.72
N THR A 227 -22.56 30.44 -5.02
CA THR A 227 -23.90 30.26 -4.46
C THR A 227 -25.03 30.61 -5.43
N ASP A 228 -24.74 31.34 -6.51
CA ASP A 228 -25.71 31.57 -7.59
C ASP A 228 -25.95 30.30 -8.43
N SER A 229 -27.22 30.11 -8.80
CA SER A 229 -27.74 29.01 -9.62
C SER A 229 -27.04 28.85 -10.97
N THR A 230 -26.51 29.94 -11.54
CA THR A 230 -25.82 29.93 -12.84
C THR A 230 -24.30 29.85 -12.71
N GLY A 231 -23.74 30.37 -11.62
CA GLY A 231 -22.30 30.48 -11.42
C GLY A 231 -21.60 29.15 -11.16
N GLY A 232 -22.29 28.14 -10.63
CA GLY A 232 -21.69 26.82 -10.38
C GLY A 232 -21.06 26.14 -11.61
N GLN A 233 -21.66 26.28 -12.81
CA GLN A 233 -21.11 25.70 -14.04
C GLN A 233 -19.88 26.47 -14.56
N VAL A 234 -19.90 27.79 -14.43
CA VAL A 234 -18.77 28.64 -14.79
C VAL A 234 -17.61 28.37 -13.82
N MET A 235 -17.89 28.24 -12.53
CA MET A 235 -16.88 27.94 -11.52
C MET A 235 -16.22 26.58 -11.72
N ARG A 236 -16.93 25.56 -12.21
CA ARG A 236 -16.30 24.30 -12.63
C ARG A 236 -15.24 24.52 -13.70
N ARG A 237 -15.51 25.37 -14.70
CA ARG A 237 -14.54 25.72 -15.73
C ARG A 237 -13.38 26.53 -15.18
N VAL A 238 -13.65 27.52 -14.32
CA VAL A 238 -12.59 28.32 -13.67
C VAL A 238 -11.68 27.42 -12.83
N CYS A 239 -12.24 26.60 -11.95
CA CYS A 239 -11.49 25.64 -11.15
C CYS A 239 -10.67 24.69 -12.03
N HIS A 240 -11.20 24.25 -13.16
CA HIS A 240 -10.51 23.29 -14.00
C HIS A 240 -9.43 23.90 -14.91
N GLN A 241 -9.67 25.08 -15.49
CA GLN A 241 -8.85 25.66 -16.56
C GLN A 241 -7.93 26.80 -16.08
N ALA A 242 -8.31 27.53 -15.03
CA ALA A 242 -7.62 28.74 -14.60
C ALA A 242 -6.80 28.56 -13.31
N MET A 243 -7.07 27.49 -12.55
CA MET A 243 -6.38 27.23 -11.29
C MET A 243 -5.16 26.35 -11.50
N SER A 244 -4.06 26.70 -10.82
CA SER A 244 -2.88 25.85 -10.68
C SER A 244 -2.25 26.05 -9.30
N MET A 245 -1.52 25.05 -8.82
CA MET A 245 -0.82 25.13 -7.54
C MET A 245 0.62 25.57 -7.76
N LEU A 246 1.04 26.62 -7.06
CA LEU A 246 2.42 27.09 -7.02
C LEU A 246 3.04 26.75 -5.65
N LEU A 247 4.08 25.91 -5.65
CA LEU A 247 4.86 25.60 -4.45
C LEU A 247 6.08 26.52 -4.38
N LEU A 248 6.24 27.21 -3.25
CA LEU A 248 7.33 28.15 -3.00
C LEU A 248 8.19 27.65 -1.84
N ALA A 249 9.51 27.85 -1.92
CA ALA A 249 10.39 27.66 -0.78
C ALA A 249 10.53 28.96 0.01
N SER A 250 10.86 28.83 1.30
CA SER A 250 11.19 29.99 2.14
C SER A 250 12.32 30.81 1.52
N GLY A 251 12.03 32.10 1.28
CA GLY A 251 12.91 33.09 0.66
C GLY A 251 12.78 33.21 -0.86
N ASP A 252 11.81 32.54 -1.48
CA ASP A 252 11.46 32.77 -2.89
C ASP A 252 10.58 34.03 -3.01
N VAL A 253 10.77 34.79 -4.08
CA VAL A 253 10.02 36.02 -4.38
C VAL A 253 8.98 35.70 -5.44
N VAL A 254 7.71 36.01 -5.18
CA VAL A 254 6.58 35.68 -6.07
C VAL A 254 6.50 36.65 -7.26
N PHE A 255 6.60 37.94 -6.97
CA PHE A 255 6.65 39.02 -7.96
C PHE A 255 7.37 40.23 -7.34
N SER A 256 7.90 41.10 -8.20
CA SER A 256 8.54 42.35 -7.78
C SER A 256 7.77 43.57 -8.27
N SER A 257 7.89 44.69 -7.54
CA SER A 257 7.31 45.96 -8.00
C SER A 257 7.90 46.39 -9.34
N GLY A 258 7.04 46.78 -10.28
CA GLY A 258 7.42 47.18 -11.63
C GLY A 258 7.61 46.02 -12.62
N GLU A 259 7.39 44.78 -12.18
CA GLU A 259 7.35 43.61 -13.08
C GLU A 259 5.99 43.52 -13.78
N GLU A 260 6.00 43.48 -15.12
CA GLU A 260 4.80 43.17 -15.91
C GLU A 260 4.88 41.70 -16.35
N PRO A 261 4.12 40.79 -15.72
CA PRO A 261 4.15 39.40 -16.09
C PRO A 261 3.53 39.19 -17.47
N SER A 262 4.12 38.31 -18.28
CA SER A 262 3.59 37.93 -19.59
C SER A 262 2.22 37.27 -19.53
N ASP A 263 1.89 36.66 -18.38
CA ASP A 263 0.61 36.04 -18.08
C ASP A 263 0.12 36.60 -16.73
N PRO A 264 -0.90 37.49 -16.74
CA PRO A 264 -1.43 38.10 -15.53
C PRO A 264 -2.06 37.06 -14.59
N LYS A 265 -1.64 37.05 -13.33
CA LYS A 265 -2.07 36.06 -12.34
C LYS A 265 -2.53 36.71 -11.05
N MET A 266 -3.52 36.09 -10.43
CA MET A 266 -3.93 36.32 -9.05
C MET A 266 -3.38 35.17 -8.19
N TYR A 267 -2.81 35.50 -7.04
CA TYR A 267 -2.29 34.52 -6.10
C TYR A 267 -3.18 34.45 -4.86
N ILE A 268 -3.46 33.24 -4.37
CA ILE A 268 -4.22 33.01 -3.13
C ILE A 268 -3.36 32.12 -2.23
N VAL A 269 -3.16 32.55 -0.99
CA VAL A 269 -2.39 31.77 0.00
C VAL A 269 -3.26 30.63 0.52
N VAL A 270 -2.93 29.39 0.11
CA VAL A 270 -3.66 28.18 0.53
C VAL A 270 -3.05 27.57 1.80
N SER A 271 -1.73 27.67 1.96
CA SER A 271 -1.00 27.18 3.12
C SER A 271 0.28 27.98 3.33
N GLY A 272 0.60 28.28 4.59
CA GLY A 272 1.78 29.06 4.97
C GLY A 272 1.54 30.56 5.06
N GLN A 273 2.58 31.35 4.79
CA GLN A 273 2.53 32.82 4.89
C GLN A 273 3.42 33.46 3.82
N LEU A 274 2.97 34.62 3.33
CA LEU A 274 3.74 35.50 2.45
C LEU A 274 3.92 36.86 3.10
N GLU A 275 5.05 37.50 2.82
CA GLU A 275 5.30 38.89 3.20
C GLU A 275 5.12 39.77 1.97
N TYR A 276 4.17 40.69 2.04
CA TYR A 276 3.90 41.67 1.01
C TYR A 276 4.48 43.01 1.43
N LEU A 277 5.43 43.52 0.63
CA LEU A 277 5.99 44.86 0.80
C LEU A 277 5.31 45.80 -0.19
N ASP A 278 4.60 46.79 0.33
CA ASP A 278 3.90 47.76 -0.51
C ASP A 278 4.86 48.83 -1.09
N SER A 279 4.32 49.73 -1.91
CA SER A 279 5.10 50.84 -2.50
C SER A 279 5.60 51.87 -1.48
N TYR A 280 5.04 51.88 -0.27
CA TYR A 280 5.40 52.79 0.81
C TYR A 280 6.45 52.19 1.78
N GLY A 281 6.81 50.92 1.57
CA GLY A 281 7.76 50.19 2.40
C GLY A 281 7.14 49.54 3.64
N GLU A 282 5.82 49.46 3.71
CA GLU A 282 5.10 48.78 4.78
C GLU A 282 4.97 47.29 4.46
N THR A 283 5.32 46.44 5.44
CA THR A 283 5.26 44.98 5.29
C THR A 283 3.96 44.45 5.89
N THR A 284 3.12 43.84 5.06
CA THR A 284 1.92 43.11 5.48
C THR A 284 2.16 41.61 5.36
N VAL A 285 1.84 40.85 6.41
CA VAL A 285 1.90 39.38 6.36
C VAL A 285 0.54 38.84 5.90
N LEU A 286 0.54 38.09 4.81
CA LEU A 286 -0.63 37.44 4.24
C LEU A 286 -0.66 35.97 4.66
N HIS A 287 -1.80 35.56 5.22
CA HIS A 287 -2.08 34.20 5.67
C HIS A 287 -3.22 33.58 4.88
N GLU A 288 -3.50 32.31 5.15
CA GLU A 288 -4.67 31.60 4.65
C GLU A 288 -5.96 32.40 4.91
N ARG A 289 -6.88 32.41 3.95
CA ARG A 289 -8.18 33.10 3.99
C ARG A 289 -8.14 34.63 4.02
N MET A 290 -6.95 35.24 3.93
CA MET A 290 -6.84 36.68 3.69
C MET A 290 -7.00 36.96 2.19
N TRP A 291 -7.66 38.07 1.88
CA TRP A 291 -7.81 38.61 0.53
C TRP A 291 -7.34 40.06 0.49
#